data_AF-A0A8B3NEW2-F1
#
_entry.id   AF-A0A8B3NEW2-F1
#
_cell.length_a   1.000
_cell.length_b   1.000
_cell.length_c   1.000
_cell.angle_alpha   90.00
_cell.angle_beta   90.00
_cell.angle_gamma   90.00
#
_symmetry.space_group_name_H-M   'P 1'
#
loop_
_entity.id
_entity.type
_entity.pdbx_description
1 polymer ?
#
loop_
_entity_poly.entity_id
_entity_poly.type
_entity_poly.pdbx_seq_one_letter_code
_entity_poly.pdbx_strand_id
1 'polypeptide(L)'
;GPKGIGALYVRRGVRFSSMIKGGHQERDRRAGTENTPGIVGLGMAAELALKFMDETKRIKWLRDRLENGIIQRIPNTSINGDPQERLPNTANIGFEGIEGDAIPIVLSRLGIACSAGSACASGSLEPSHVLIAMNAACGAVRFSLSRDNGEDDVDRVLEVLPAITEKLRAVPSAGLCGRGAEQLHSGPGPSGTIADEP
;
A
#
# COMPACT_ATOMS: atom_id res chain seq x y z
N GLY A 1 12.81 -1.35 13.37
CA GLY A 1 13.33 -2.33 14.34
C GLY A 1 13.92 -3.53 13.61
N PRO A 2 14.56 -4.46 14.32
CA PRO A 2 15.09 -5.68 13.71
C PRO A 2 13.96 -6.56 13.16
N LYS A 3 14.24 -7.33 12.10
CA LYS A 3 13.31 -8.34 11.56
C LYS A 3 13.24 -9.55 12.52
N GLY A 4 12.12 -10.28 12.48
CA GLY A 4 11.94 -11.52 13.27
C GLY A 4 11.45 -11.31 14.71
N ILE A 5 10.96 -10.12 15.05
CA ILE A 5 10.32 -9.79 16.33
C ILE A 5 9.05 -8.97 16.09
N GLY A 6 8.07 -9.11 16.97
CA GLY A 6 6.83 -8.33 16.95
C GLY A 6 6.18 -8.34 18.34
N ALA A 7 5.07 -7.62 18.48
CA ALA A 7 4.30 -7.58 19.72
C ALA A 7 2.80 -7.71 19.43
N LEU A 8 2.08 -8.33 20.35
CA LEU A 8 0.63 -8.38 20.37
C LEU A 8 0.14 -7.77 21.68
N TYR A 9 -0.62 -6.68 21.59
CA TYR A 9 -1.27 -6.09 22.75
C TYR A 9 -2.60 -6.78 23.04
N VAL A 10 -2.75 -7.32 24.25
CA VAL A 10 -4.00 -7.94 24.73
C VAL A 10 -4.54 -7.11 25.89
N ARG A 11 -5.67 -6.43 25.67
CA ARG A 11 -6.37 -5.64 26.70
C ARG A 11 -6.72 -6.54 27.89
N ARG A 12 -6.58 -6.00 29.10
CA ARG A 12 -6.97 -6.71 30.34
C ARG A 12 -8.44 -7.16 30.26
N GLY A 13 -8.71 -8.39 30.68
CA GLY A 13 -10.06 -8.99 30.65
C GLY A 13 -10.38 -9.76 29.36
N VAL A 14 -9.59 -9.60 28.29
CA VAL A 14 -9.75 -10.38 27.07
C VAL A 14 -9.24 -11.80 27.31
N ARG A 15 -10.09 -12.80 27.04
CA ARG A 15 -9.66 -14.20 27.02
C ARG A 15 -8.74 -14.40 25.83
N PHE A 16 -7.54 -14.92 26.08
CA PHE A 16 -6.52 -15.15 25.06
C PHE A 16 -6.01 -16.58 25.18
N SER A 17 -6.04 -17.31 24.07
CA SER A 17 -5.52 -18.68 23.99
C SER A 17 -4.16 -18.66 23.29
N SER A 18 -3.16 -19.27 23.91
CA SER A 18 -1.81 -19.32 23.33
C SER A 18 -1.79 -20.16 22.05
N MET A 19 -1.24 -19.59 20.98
CA MET A 19 -0.95 -20.32 19.73
C MET A 19 0.28 -21.23 19.87
N ILE A 20 1.28 -20.80 20.64
CA ILE A 20 2.54 -21.55 20.85
C ILE A 20 2.56 -22.06 22.28
N LYS A 21 2.30 -23.35 22.45
CA LYS A 21 2.22 -24.05 23.74
C LYS A 21 3.61 -24.53 24.19
N GLY A 22 3.84 -24.59 25.50
CA GLY A 22 5.11 -25.03 26.08
C GLY A 22 5.36 -24.39 27.44
N GLY A 23 6.57 -23.85 27.65
CA GLY A 23 6.97 -23.20 28.90
C GLY A 23 6.18 -21.94 29.25
N HIS A 24 6.54 -21.36 30.40
CA HIS A 24 5.78 -20.29 31.07
C HIS A 24 6.18 -18.86 30.66
N GLN A 25 6.91 -18.71 29.54
CA GLN A 25 7.33 -17.40 29.03
C GLN A 25 6.12 -16.52 28.68
N GLU A 26 6.31 -15.20 28.68
CA GLU A 26 5.26 -14.21 28.36
C GLU A 26 3.96 -14.41 29.17
N ARG A 27 4.08 -14.90 30.43
CA ARG A 27 2.95 -15.23 31.32
C ARG A 27 2.02 -16.30 30.73
N ASP A 28 2.61 -17.38 30.24
CA ASP A 28 1.93 -18.51 29.59
C ASP A 28 1.24 -18.17 28.26
N ARG A 29 1.47 -16.96 27.71
CA ARG A 29 0.80 -16.49 26.49
C ARG A 29 1.53 -16.87 25.22
N ARG A 30 2.84 -17.11 25.30
CA ARG A 30 3.67 -17.53 24.16
C ARG A 30 4.90 -18.24 24.69
N ALA A 31 4.97 -19.55 24.47
CA ALA A 31 6.11 -20.34 24.90
C ALA A 31 7.37 -20.09 24.04
N GLY A 32 8.53 -20.48 24.60
CA GLY A 32 9.82 -20.48 23.93
C GLY A 32 10.74 -19.37 24.42
N THR A 33 12.03 -19.65 24.46
CA THR A 33 13.08 -18.74 24.94
C THR A 33 12.96 -17.35 24.32
N GLU A 34 13.09 -16.33 25.15
CA GLU A 34 12.94 -14.94 24.77
C GLU A 34 14.05 -14.51 23.80
N ASN A 35 13.66 -13.92 22.68
CA ASN A 35 14.59 -13.25 21.76
C ASN A 35 15.03 -11.92 22.38
N THR A 36 15.88 -11.98 23.41
CA THR A 36 16.29 -10.81 24.20
C THR A 36 16.86 -9.68 23.33
N PRO A 37 17.77 -9.93 22.36
CA PRO A 37 18.25 -8.87 21.46
C PRO A 37 17.12 -8.26 20.61
N GLY A 38 16.21 -9.10 20.10
CA GLY A 38 15.04 -8.64 19.34
C GLY A 38 14.11 -7.77 20.17
N ILE A 39 13.85 -8.16 21.42
CA ILE A 39 13.01 -7.41 22.36
C ILE A 39 13.61 -6.02 22.66
N VAL A 40 14.91 -5.96 22.96
CA VAL A 40 15.63 -4.69 23.18
C VAL A 40 15.55 -3.81 21.93
N GLY A 41 15.81 -4.37 20.75
CA GLY A 41 15.74 -3.64 19.49
C GLY A 41 14.34 -3.15 19.13
N LEU A 42 13.29 -3.90 19.49
CA LEU A 42 11.91 -3.47 19.32
C LEU A 42 11.56 -2.31 20.27
N GLY A 43 11.98 -2.39 21.54
CA GLY A 43 11.80 -1.32 22.51
C GLY A 43 12.44 -0.01 22.06
N MET A 44 13.70 -0.07 21.63
CA MET A 44 14.41 1.11 21.09
C MET A 44 13.73 1.66 19.83
N ALA A 45 13.27 0.77 18.93
CA ALA A 45 12.56 1.21 17.73
C ALA A 45 11.23 1.92 18.05
N ALA A 46 10.50 1.47 19.07
CA ALA A 46 9.26 2.10 19.52
C ALA A 46 9.52 3.50 20.12
N GLU A 47 10.57 3.63 20.94
CA GLU A 47 10.98 4.92 21.51
C GLU A 47 11.36 5.92 20.41
N LEU A 48 12.18 5.50 19.44
CA LEU A 48 12.55 6.34 18.31
C LEU A 48 11.33 6.69 17.43
N ALA A 49 10.40 5.75 17.22
CA ALA A 49 9.20 6.03 16.44
C ALA A 49 8.34 7.13 17.07
N LEU A 50 8.22 7.16 18.41
CA LEU A 50 7.56 8.26 19.13
C LEU A 50 8.33 9.58 18.99
N LYS A 51 9.65 9.53 19.14
CA LYS A 51 10.52 10.72 19.03
C LYS A 51 10.42 11.40 17.67
N PHE A 52 10.33 10.63 16.59
CA PHE A 52 10.29 11.16 15.23
C PHE A 52 8.87 11.28 14.66
N MET A 53 7.85 11.19 15.51
CA MET A 53 6.46 11.21 15.05
C MET A 53 6.10 12.50 14.29
N ASP A 54 6.70 13.64 14.66
CA ASP A 54 6.50 14.92 13.96
C ASP A 54 7.05 14.96 12.53
N GLU A 55 8.08 14.17 12.20
CA GLU A 55 8.62 14.09 10.83
C GLU A 55 7.59 13.58 9.82
N THR A 56 6.53 12.96 10.32
CA THR A 56 5.37 12.54 9.53
C THR A 56 4.80 13.66 8.66
N LYS A 57 4.88 14.92 9.10
CA LYS A 57 4.45 16.09 8.32
C LYS A 57 5.28 16.27 7.05
N ARG A 58 6.61 16.15 7.17
CA ARG A 58 7.55 16.22 6.03
C ARG A 58 7.37 15.03 5.10
N ILE A 59 7.22 13.82 5.66
CA ILE A 59 6.99 12.61 4.89
C ILE A 59 5.67 12.72 4.09
N LYS A 60 4.61 13.26 4.71
CA LYS A 60 3.34 13.55 4.03
C LYS A 60 3.54 14.52 2.87
N TRP A 61 4.28 15.60 3.09
CA TRP A 61 4.57 16.58 2.03
C TRP A 61 5.33 15.94 0.85
N LEU A 62 6.36 15.12 1.12
CA LEU A 62 7.08 14.39 0.08
C LEU A 62 6.16 13.43 -0.69
N ARG A 63 5.29 12.71 0.04
CA ARG A 63 4.27 11.83 -0.56
C ARG A 63 3.35 12.62 -1.48
N ASP A 64 2.77 13.72 -1.00
CA ASP A 64 1.85 14.55 -1.78
C ASP A 64 2.55 15.15 -3.02
N ARG A 65 3.81 15.58 -2.89
CA ARG A 65 4.64 16.05 -4.02
C ARG A 65 4.83 14.96 -5.06
N LEU A 66 5.18 13.75 -4.63
CA LEU A 66 5.35 12.60 -5.52
C LEU A 66 4.04 12.30 -6.28
N GLU A 67 2.92 12.20 -5.57
CA GLU A 67 1.63 11.88 -6.20
C GLU A 67 1.19 12.95 -7.20
N ASN A 68 1.24 14.22 -6.81
CA ASN A 68 0.87 15.33 -7.70
C ASN A 68 1.79 15.37 -8.92
N GLY A 69 3.09 15.19 -8.71
CA GLY A 69 4.07 15.15 -9.81
C GLY A 69 3.85 14.00 -10.78
N ILE A 70 3.36 12.85 -10.30
CA ILE A 70 3.01 11.70 -11.15
C ILE A 70 1.74 12.00 -11.95
N ILE A 71 0.66 12.43 -11.29
CA ILE A 71 -0.63 12.71 -11.93
C ILE A 71 -0.49 13.78 -13.02
N GLN A 72 0.31 14.82 -12.76
CA GLN A 72 0.49 15.92 -13.71
C GLN A 72 1.31 15.52 -14.95
N ARG A 73 2.25 14.58 -14.81
CA ARG A 73 3.19 14.21 -15.89
C ARG A 73 2.80 12.96 -16.66
N ILE A 74 1.98 12.09 -16.06
CA ILE A 74 1.69 10.77 -16.59
C ILE A 74 0.18 10.62 -16.77
N PRO A 75 -0.32 10.57 -18.03
CA PRO A 75 -1.75 10.42 -18.28
C PRO A 75 -2.25 9.04 -17.84
N ASN A 76 -3.57 8.90 -17.67
CA ASN A 76 -4.24 7.66 -17.26
C ASN A 76 -3.62 7.07 -15.98
N THR A 77 -3.45 7.94 -14.98
CA THR A 77 -3.01 7.57 -13.63
C THR A 77 -4.05 8.01 -12.60
N SER A 78 -4.16 7.27 -11.52
CA SER A 78 -5.09 7.58 -10.43
C SER A 78 -4.47 7.23 -9.07
N ILE A 79 -4.84 7.97 -8.03
CA ILE A 79 -4.50 7.60 -6.65
C ILE A 79 -5.53 6.57 -6.17
N ASN A 80 -5.04 5.46 -5.61
CA ASN A 80 -5.86 4.42 -5.02
C ASN A 80 -6.03 4.65 -3.51
N GLY A 81 -7.27 4.59 -3.02
CA GLY A 81 -7.63 4.76 -1.61
C GLY A 81 -8.14 6.17 -1.27
N ASP A 82 -8.47 6.39 -0.01
CA ASP A 82 -9.01 7.68 0.45
C ASP A 82 -7.91 8.76 0.44
N PRO A 83 -8.15 9.95 -0.17
CA PRO A 83 -7.13 10.99 -0.26
C PRO A 83 -6.79 11.65 1.09
N GLN A 84 -7.73 11.64 2.05
CA GLN A 84 -7.60 12.28 3.37
C GLN A 84 -7.23 11.26 4.46
N GLU A 85 -7.98 10.16 4.56
CA GLU A 85 -7.89 9.16 5.64
C GLU A 85 -6.93 8.02 5.26
N ARG A 86 -5.64 8.34 5.20
CA ARG A 86 -4.60 7.39 4.81
C ARG A 86 -3.27 7.62 5.51
N LEU A 87 -2.39 6.63 5.41
CA LEU A 87 -1.03 6.77 5.92
C LEU A 87 -0.28 7.89 5.20
N PRO A 88 0.46 8.72 5.94
CA PRO A 88 1.16 9.90 5.42
C PRO A 88 2.33 9.52 4.50
N ASN A 89 2.86 8.30 4.64
CA ASN A 89 4.05 7.86 3.92
C ASN A 89 3.77 6.99 2.71
N THR A 90 2.51 6.67 2.43
CA THR A 90 2.15 5.71 1.39
C THR A 90 1.47 6.42 0.24
N ALA A 91 2.05 6.29 -0.95
CA ALA A 91 1.43 6.63 -2.22
C ALA A 91 1.13 5.33 -2.97
N ASN A 92 -0.11 5.11 -3.35
CA ASN A 92 -0.54 3.95 -4.12
C ASN A 92 -1.18 4.46 -5.42
N ILE A 93 -0.48 4.30 -6.54
CA ILE A 93 -0.87 4.89 -7.82
C ILE A 93 -1.23 3.78 -8.81
N GLY A 94 -2.41 3.87 -9.40
CA GLY A 94 -2.83 3.05 -10.53
C GLY A 94 -2.27 3.59 -11.84
N PHE A 95 -1.73 2.70 -12.67
CA PHE A 95 -1.26 3.03 -14.01
C PHE A 95 -2.05 2.22 -15.04
N GLU A 96 -3.05 2.85 -15.65
CA GLU A 96 -3.90 2.17 -16.63
C GLU A 96 -3.09 1.74 -17.85
N GLY A 97 -3.37 0.53 -18.33
CA GLY A 97 -2.71 -0.09 -19.47
C GLY A 97 -1.30 -0.61 -19.19
N ILE A 98 -0.89 -0.73 -17.91
CA ILE A 98 0.42 -1.26 -17.52
C ILE A 98 0.23 -2.43 -16.54
N GLU A 99 0.98 -3.50 -16.76
CA GLU A 99 1.02 -4.65 -15.84
C GLU A 99 1.66 -4.28 -14.49
N GLY A 100 1.09 -4.79 -13.39
CA GLY A 100 1.43 -4.36 -12.02
C GLY A 100 2.91 -4.45 -11.64
N ASP A 101 3.62 -5.47 -12.12
CA ASP A 101 5.03 -5.69 -11.80
C ASP A 101 6.00 -4.98 -12.77
N ALA A 102 5.52 -4.50 -13.92
CA ALA A 102 6.39 -3.97 -14.98
C ALA A 102 7.15 -2.72 -14.53
N ILE A 103 6.46 -1.77 -13.88
CA ILE A 103 7.09 -0.54 -13.37
C ILE A 103 8.11 -0.87 -12.25
N PRO A 104 7.75 -1.61 -11.18
CA PRO A 104 8.71 -2.02 -10.14
C PRO A 104 9.96 -2.70 -10.69
N ILE A 105 9.82 -3.61 -11.67
CA ILE A 105 10.95 -4.30 -12.29
C ILE A 105 11.91 -3.29 -12.94
N VAL A 106 11.39 -2.35 -13.73
CA VAL A 106 12.23 -1.36 -14.43
C VAL A 106 12.87 -0.38 -13.43
N LEU A 107 12.11 0.10 -12.45
CA LEU A 107 12.63 1.00 -11.40
C LEU A 107 13.74 0.37 -10.58
N SER A 108 13.64 -0.93 -10.27
CA SER A 108 14.66 -1.66 -9.50
C SER A 108 16.03 -1.65 -10.21
N ARG A 109 16.05 -1.74 -11.54
CA ARG A 109 17.27 -1.66 -12.36
C ARG A 109 17.92 -0.28 -12.35
N LEU A 110 17.13 0.75 -11.99
CA LEU A 110 17.59 2.13 -11.82
C LEU A 110 17.92 2.45 -10.35
N GLY A 111 17.93 1.46 -9.47
CA GLY A 111 18.22 1.63 -8.05
C GLY A 111 17.05 2.16 -7.23
N ILE A 112 15.83 2.19 -7.78
CA ILE A 112 14.63 2.69 -7.09
C ILE A 112 13.79 1.49 -6.64
N ALA A 113 13.61 1.35 -5.33
CA ALA A 113 12.80 0.29 -4.75
C ALA A 113 11.35 0.76 -4.54
N CYS A 114 10.40 0.02 -5.10
CA CYS A 114 8.97 0.16 -4.84
C CYS A 114 8.30 -1.22 -4.90
N SER A 115 7.00 -1.26 -4.62
CA SER A 115 6.22 -2.50 -4.62
C SER A 115 5.10 -2.40 -5.63
N ALA A 116 4.65 -3.52 -6.20
CA ALA A 116 3.32 -3.58 -6.78
C ALA A 116 2.27 -3.36 -5.67
N GLY A 117 1.12 -2.80 -6.05
CA GLY A 117 0.01 -2.47 -5.14
C GLY A 117 -0.66 -3.70 -4.53
N SER A 118 -0.51 -4.87 -5.16
CA SER A 118 -0.80 -6.18 -4.59
C SER A 118 0.49 -6.79 -4.05
N ALA A 119 0.64 -6.85 -2.73
CA ALA A 119 1.89 -7.26 -2.07
C ALA A 119 2.41 -8.66 -2.49
N CYS A 120 1.57 -9.54 -3.07
CA CYS A 120 1.95 -10.89 -3.50
C CYS A 120 0.96 -11.44 -4.56
N ALA A 121 0.90 -10.87 -5.76
CA ALA A 121 0.27 -11.56 -6.91
C ALA A 121 1.33 -12.16 -7.85
N SER A 122 2.55 -12.46 -7.36
CA SER A 122 3.59 -13.05 -8.19
C SER A 122 3.12 -14.41 -8.72
N GLY A 123 2.81 -14.48 -10.02
CA GLY A 123 2.35 -15.68 -10.70
C GLY A 123 0.83 -15.80 -10.93
N SER A 124 0.04 -14.78 -10.56
CA SER A 124 -1.40 -14.74 -10.85
C SER A 124 -1.76 -13.49 -11.64
N LEU A 125 -2.46 -13.68 -12.77
CA LEU A 125 -2.98 -12.59 -13.61
C LEU A 125 -4.14 -11.83 -12.94
N GLU A 126 -4.75 -12.43 -11.91
CA GLU A 126 -5.88 -11.84 -11.20
C GLU A 126 -5.43 -10.73 -10.23
N PRO A 127 -6.12 -9.57 -10.21
CA PRO A 127 -5.84 -8.52 -9.24
C PRO A 127 -6.02 -9.00 -7.80
N SER A 128 -5.25 -8.46 -6.87
CA SER A 128 -5.40 -8.82 -5.44
C SER A 128 -6.81 -8.53 -4.96
N HIS A 129 -7.34 -9.41 -4.11
CA HIS A 129 -8.62 -9.23 -3.41
C HIS A 129 -8.74 -7.85 -2.74
N VAL A 130 -7.64 -7.25 -2.29
CA VAL A 130 -7.62 -5.89 -1.71
C VAL A 130 -7.87 -4.84 -2.78
N LEU A 131 -7.20 -4.92 -3.93
CA LEU A 131 -7.37 -3.94 -5.02
C LEU A 131 -8.77 -4.04 -5.63
N ILE A 132 -9.30 -5.26 -5.75
CA ILE A 132 -10.70 -5.49 -6.15
C ILE A 132 -11.65 -4.84 -5.15
N ALA A 133 -11.48 -5.11 -3.84
CA ALA A 133 -12.32 -4.53 -2.80
C ALA A 133 -12.24 -2.99 -2.74
N MET A 134 -11.10 -2.42 -3.15
CA MET A 134 -10.88 -0.98 -3.26
C MET A 134 -11.42 -0.38 -4.57
N ASN A 135 -11.85 -1.19 -5.54
CA ASN A 135 -12.10 -0.75 -6.93
C ASN A 135 -10.90 0.02 -7.52
N ALA A 136 -9.69 -0.40 -7.17
CA ALA A 136 -8.44 0.22 -7.62
C ALA A 136 -8.07 -0.23 -9.04
N ALA A 137 -7.39 0.63 -9.80
CA ALA A 137 -6.95 0.29 -11.15
C ALA A 137 -5.93 -0.86 -11.14
N CYS A 138 -6.01 -1.73 -12.16
CA CYS A 138 -4.93 -2.66 -12.48
C CYS A 138 -3.64 -1.87 -12.77
N GLY A 139 -2.47 -2.44 -12.47
CA GLY A 139 -1.20 -1.72 -12.65
C GLY A 139 -0.81 -0.85 -11.46
N ALA A 140 -1.30 -1.15 -10.25
CA ALA A 140 -1.00 -0.36 -9.07
C ALA A 140 0.47 -0.47 -8.64
N VAL A 141 1.10 0.67 -8.32
CA VAL A 141 2.46 0.77 -7.77
C VAL A 141 2.39 1.52 -6.44
N ARG A 142 2.98 0.93 -5.42
CA ARG A 142 3.07 1.49 -4.07
C ARG A 142 4.48 1.99 -3.79
N PHE A 143 4.58 3.29 -3.52
CA PHE A 143 5.75 3.94 -2.95
C PHE A 143 5.51 4.14 -1.45
N SER A 144 6.43 3.65 -0.63
CA SER A 144 6.39 3.79 0.83
C SER A 144 7.61 4.57 1.28
N LEU A 145 7.39 5.83 1.62
CA LEU A 145 8.43 6.74 2.06
C LEU A 145 8.77 6.49 3.53
N SER A 146 9.97 6.90 3.90
CA SER A 146 10.49 6.88 5.25
C SER A 146 11.05 8.26 5.59
N ARG A 147 11.46 8.42 6.85
CA ARG A 147 12.20 9.61 7.29
C ARG A 147 13.54 9.78 6.57
N ASP A 148 14.11 8.71 6.04
CA ASP A 148 15.43 8.77 5.40
C ASP A 148 15.30 9.26 3.95
N ASN A 149 14.08 9.43 3.42
CA ASN A 149 13.87 9.95 2.09
C ASN A 149 13.97 11.48 2.01
N GLY A 150 14.49 11.97 0.88
CA GLY A 150 14.66 13.38 0.56
C GLY A 150 13.87 13.84 -0.65
N GLU A 151 14.01 15.14 -0.98
CA GLU A 151 13.44 15.71 -2.21
C GLU A 151 14.07 15.11 -3.46
N ASP A 152 15.39 14.89 -3.43
CA ASP A 152 16.15 14.29 -4.54
C ASP A 152 15.62 12.89 -4.90
N ASP A 153 15.19 12.10 -3.93
CA ASP A 153 14.57 10.79 -4.18
C ASP A 153 13.27 10.94 -4.98
N VAL A 154 12.44 11.92 -4.59
CA VAL A 154 11.18 12.22 -5.27
C VAL A 154 11.45 12.75 -6.68
N ASP A 155 12.41 13.65 -6.83
CA ASP A 155 12.81 14.19 -8.13
C ASP A 155 13.33 13.11 -9.06
N ARG A 156 14.15 12.19 -8.53
CA ARG A 156 14.66 11.06 -9.28
C ARG A 156 13.55 10.16 -9.81
N VAL A 157 12.53 9.88 -9.00
CA VAL A 157 11.36 9.10 -9.47
C VAL A 157 10.61 9.87 -10.55
N LEU A 158 10.35 11.15 -10.33
CA LEU A 158 9.60 12.01 -11.25
C LEU A 158 10.31 12.26 -12.59
N GLU A 159 11.64 12.20 -12.60
CA GLU A 159 12.47 12.28 -13.80
C GLU A 159 12.32 11.03 -14.69
N VAL A 160 12.42 9.83 -14.11
CA VAL A 160 12.50 8.58 -14.90
C VAL A 160 11.14 8.00 -15.25
N LEU A 161 10.15 8.17 -14.37
CA LEU A 161 8.90 7.43 -14.45
C LEU A 161 8.09 7.72 -15.73
N PRO A 162 8.00 8.98 -16.24
CA PRO A 162 7.26 9.25 -17.48
C PRO A 162 7.76 8.41 -18.67
N ALA A 163 9.07 8.41 -18.92
CA ALA A 163 9.67 7.65 -20.02
C ALA A 163 9.51 6.13 -19.85
N ILE A 164 9.51 5.63 -18.61
CA ILE A 164 9.23 4.22 -18.32
C ILE A 164 7.79 3.88 -18.69
N THR A 165 6.82 4.68 -18.24
CA THR A 165 5.40 4.43 -18.50
C THR A 165 5.05 4.51 -19.98
N GLU A 166 5.65 5.44 -20.73
CA GLU A 166 5.48 5.56 -22.18
C GLU A 166 5.98 4.30 -22.90
N LYS A 167 7.20 3.83 -22.58
CA LYS A 167 7.77 2.62 -23.17
C LYS A 167 6.94 1.38 -22.87
N LEU A 168 6.44 1.24 -21.63
CA LEU A 168 5.63 0.08 -21.24
C LEU A 168 4.27 0.08 -21.94
N ARG A 169 3.65 1.25 -22.16
CA ARG A 169 2.39 1.38 -22.91
C ARG A 169 2.54 1.14 -24.41
N ALA A 170 3.73 1.34 -24.96
CA ALA A 170 4.01 1.05 -26.37
C ALA A 170 4.09 -0.46 -26.67
N VAL A 171 4.28 -1.29 -25.65
CA VAL A 171 4.22 -2.75 -25.80
C VAL A 171 2.77 -3.20 -25.63
N PRO A 172 2.17 -3.87 -26.63
CA PRO A 172 0.81 -4.38 -26.49
C PRO A 172 0.77 -5.40 -25.35
N SER A 173 0.15 -5.06 -24.22
CA SER A 173 -0.24 -6.06 -23.23
C SER A 173 -1.43 -6.82 -23.81
N ALA A 174 -1.35 -8.15 -23.90
CA ALA A 174 -2.54 -8.97 -24.16
C ALA A 174 -3.60 -8.59 -23.11
N GLY A 175 -4.74 -8.06 -23.56
CA GLY A 175 -5.65 -7.25 -22.76
C GLY A 175 -6.01 -7.85 -21.39
N LEU A 176 -5.62 -7.17 -20.31
CA LEU A 176 -5.80 -7.65 -18.94
C LEU A 176 -6.05 -6.47 -17.99
N CYS A 177 -7.12 -5.72 -18.26
CA CYS A 177 -7.99 -5.12 -17.25
C CYS A 177 -9.17 -4.49 -18.00
N GLY A 178 -10.25 -5.26 -18.15
CA GLY A 178 -11.50 -4.75 -18.72
C GLY A 178 -12.02 -3.61 -17.85
N ARG A 179 -12.44 -2.53 -18.52
CA ARG A 179 -13.10 -1.34 -17.98
C ARG A 179 -14.01 -1.64 -16.77
N GLY A 180 -13.59 -1.20 -15.59
CA GLY A 180 -14.49 -0.97 -14.45
C GLY A 180 -15.15 0.42 -14.48
N ALA A 181 -14.80 1.27 -15.45
CA ALA A 181 -15.23 2.68 -15.48
C ALA A 181 -16.64 2.91 -16.08
N GLU A 182 -17.26 1.93 -16.74
CA GLU A 182 -18.55 2.11 -17.44
C GLU A 182 -19.80 1.82 -16.58
N GLN A 183 -19.67 1.41 -15.31
CA GLN A 183 -20.83 1.19 -14.41
C GLN A 183 -21.17 2.38 -13.48
N LEU A 184 -20.62 3.57 -13.74
CA LEU A 184 -20.78 4.75 -12.88
C LEU A 184 -21.97 5.67 -13.23
N HIS A 185 -22.98 5.22 -14.00
CA HIS A 185 -24.12 6.08 -14.40
C HIS A 185 -25.54 5.51 -14.26
N SER A 186 -25.77 4.39 -13.57
CA SER A 186 -27.13 3.98 -13.21
C SER A 186 -27.38 4.19 -11.72
N GLY A 187 -27.80 5.40 -11.35
CA GLY A 187 -28.44 5.62 -10.05
C GLY A 187 -29.73 4.78 -9.92
N PRO A 188 -30.15 4.41 -8.71
CA PRO A 188 -31.39 3.68 -8.53
C PRO A 188 -32.56 4.58 -8.95
N GLY A 189 -33.29 4.16 -9.99
CA GLY A 189 -34.55 4.78 -10.38
C GLY A 189 -35.57 4.70 -9.24
N PRO A 190 -36.58 5.59 -9.21
CA PRO A 190 -37.51 5.67 -8.09
C PRO A 190 -38.31 4.37 -7.99
N SER A 191 -38.24 3.75 -6.82
CA SER A 191 -39.08 2.60 -6.44
C SER A 191 -40.55 3.00 -6.55
N GLY A 192 -41.27 2.33 -7.45
CA GLY A 192 -42.69 2.51 -7.70
C GLY A 192 -43.54 2.22 -6.46
N THR A 193 -44.53 3.08 -6.29
CA THR A 193 -45.78 2.96 -5.53
C THR A 193 -46.28 1.53 -5.35
N ILE A 194 -46.44 1.11 -4.10
CA ILE A 194 -47.37 0.05 -3.72
C ILE A 194 -48.70 0.73 -3.44
N ALA A 195 -49.71 0.36 -4.23
CA ALA A 195 -51.07 0.84 -4.11
C ALA A 195 -51.77 0.19 -2.92
N ASP A 196 -52.55 1.02 -2.23
CA ASP A 196 -53.54 0.67 -1.21
C ASP A 196 -54.74 -0.11 -1.79
N GLU A 197 -55.35 -0.88 -0.88
CA GLU A 197 -56.73 -1.39 -0.82
C GLU A 197 -57.17 -2.66 -1.57
N PRO A 198 -58.22 -3.36 -1.07
CA PRO A 198 -58.99 -3.13 0.18
C PRO A 198 -58.83 -4.20 1.26
#